data_AF-A0A3N5H872-F1
#
_entry.id   AF-A0A3N5H872-F1
#
_cell.length_a   1.000
_cell.length_b   1.000
_cell.length_c   1.000
_cell.angle_alpha   90.00
_cell.angle_beta   90.00
_cell.angle_gamma   90.00
#
_symmetry.space_group_name_H-M   'P 1'
#
loop_
_entity.id
_entity.type
_entity.pdbx_description
1 polymer ?
#
loop_
_entity_poly.entity_id
_entity_poly.type
_entity_poly.pdbx_seq_one_letter_code
_entity_poly.pdbx_strand_id
1 'polypeptide(L)'
;MWREARTRSHQRELPRGFPGPLSPATLLPPGDRRRSAFARVRTVREHHLASDARPRLAPPAGLGREDPRDALQEAVPGAGARRCILGGSRGLRPGERRGQGQEATGRRRDHRFVRGRSQGLVSSARRAAAEAWAFRARVEQEAALRFDRLAEVVASFDPDSPVPAMMRRAADDERRHTELCARLAGRLGNPVVLDRDAAVAAIAPRSLDERKAALYEVVAACCITETESMATLTTLLASEQDPEVREVLHAISRDEVVHSRMGWAHLSRESVAAEVAFLGPLVPGMLAGTIDAGLFGAPPADEDPEGLLRLGVLSLSKKRAVFLGTLEQVVFPGLEKFGVDPEPGRRWLAHAAGLR
;
A
#
# COMPACT_ATOMS: atom_id res chain seq x y z
N MET A 1 12.13 49.22 -40.60
CA MET A 1 12.38 49.01 -42.04
C MET A 1 13.89 49.07 -42.24
N TRP A 2 14.48 48.01 -42.83
CA TRP A 2 15.90 47.85 -43.27
C TRP A 2 16.96 47.64 -42.16
N ARG A 3 17.44 46.40 -41.94
CA ARG A 3 18.49 45.59 -42.67
C ARG A 3 19.91 46.12 -42.40
N GLU A 4 21.01 45.38 -42.29
CA GLU A 4 21.42 43.96 -42.13
C GLU A 4 22.98 43.99 -42.17
N ALA A 5 23.71 43.24 -41.33
CA ALA A 5 25.04 42.59 -41.60
C ALA A 5 25.60 41.99 -40.28
N ARG A 6 25.63 40.66 -40.10
CA ARG A 6 26.79 39.71 -40.27
C ARG A 6 28.09 40.20 -39.59
N THR A 7 28.88 39.46 -38.82
CA THR A 7 29.09 38.02 -38.56
C THR A 7 30.11 37.93 -37.40
N ARG A 8 30.06 36.90 -36.53
CA ARG A 8 31.22 36.09 -36.12
C ARG A 8 30.82 35.00 -35.12
N SER A 9 31.20 33.79 -35.51
CA SER A 9 31.03 32.51 -34.82
C SER A 9 32.09 32.33 -33.72
N HIS A 10 31.68 31.85 -32.55
CA HIS A 10 32.56 31.10 -31.65
C HIS A 10 31.85 29.81 -31.24
N GLN A 11 32.24 28.72 -31.92
CA GLN A 11 32.05 27.36 -31.44
C GLN A 11 32.94 27.16 -30.21
N ARG A 12 32.35 26.74 -29.09
CA ARG A 12 33.09 26.13 -27.97
C ARG A 12 32.98 24.62 -28.11
N GLU A 13 34.14 23.98 -28.20
CA GLU A 13 34.31 22.54 -28.27
C GLU A 13 33.94 21.88 -26.93
N LEU A 14 33.20 20.77 -27.01
CA LEU A 14 32.92 19.86 -25.91
C LEU A 14 33.97 18.72 -25.92
N PRO A 15 34.53 18.31 -24.77
CA PRO A 15 35.42 17.16 -24.72
C PRO A 15 34.64 15.85 -24.88
N ARG A 16 35.09 15.03 -25.84
CA ARG A 16 34.71 13.64 -26.06
C ARG A 16 35.48 12.74 -25.08
N GLY A 17 34.81 11.73 -24.50
CA GLY A 17 35.50 10.60 -23.87
C GLY A 17 34.68 9.85 -22.82
N PHE A 18 33.70 9.05 -23.25
CA PHE A 18 33.11 7.99 -22.41
C PHE A 18 33.75 6.64 -22.81
N PRO A 19 34.30 5.84 -21.87
CA PRO A 19 34.68 4.47 -22.16
C PRO A 19 33.45 3.55 -22.09
N GLY A 20 33.39 2.61 -23.04
CA GLY A 20 32.32 1.62 -23.18
C GLY A 20 32.32 0.51 -22.12
N PRO A 21 31.34 -0.42 -22.20
CA PRO A 21 31.06 -1.39 -21.14
C PRO A 21 32.06 -2.54 -21.11
N LEU A 22 32.43 -2.97 -19.90
CA LEU A 22 33.29 -4.13 -19.62
C LEU A 22 32.47 -5.43 -19.66
N SER A 23 32.94 -6.41 -20.44
CA SER A 23 32.51 -7.81 -20.39
C SER A 23 33.07 -8.54 -19.15
N PRO A 24 32.38 -9.56 -18.60
CA PRO A 24 32.87 -10.34 -17.49
C PRO A 24 33.56 -11.62 -17.98
N ALA A 25 34.88 -11.72 -17.79
CA ALA A 25 35.59 -12.99 -17.86
C ALA A 25 36.84 -12.97 -16.98
N THR A 26 36.82 -13.88 -16.00
CA THR A 26 37.95 -14.71 -15.55
C THR A 26 39.20 -14.01 -15.01
N LEU A 27 39.50 -14.24 -13.72
CA LEU A 27 40.88 -14.54 -13.25
C LEU A 27 40.85 -14.99 -11.78
N LEU A 28 41.11 -16.29 -11.58
CA LEU A 28 41.67 -16.88 -10.36
C LEU A 28 43.13 -16.42 -10.20
N PRO A 29 43.66 -16.30 -8.98
CA PRO A 29 45.10 -16.39 -8.73
C PRO A 29 45.50 -17.73 -8.08
N PRO A 30 46.80 -18.07 -8.14
CA PRO A 30 47.30 -19.43 -8.01
C PRO A 30 47.50 -19.87 -6.55
N GLY A 31 47.45 -21.18 -6.35
CA GLY A 31 47.72 -21.82 -5.08
C GLY A 31 49.20 -21.86 -4.73
N ASP A 32 49.46 -21.94 -3.42
CA ASP A 32 50.72 -22.46 -2.90
C ASP A 32 50.46 -23.57 -1.87
N ARG A 33 51.29 -24.61 -1.97
CA ARG A 33 51.13 -25.93 -1.34
C ARG A 33 52.10 -26.08 -0.17
N ARG A 34 51.63 -26.43 1.03
CA ARG A 34 52.28 -27.37 2.00
C ARG A 34 51.19 -27.99 2.89
N ARG A 35 50.84 -29.28 2.73
CA ARG A 35 51.23 -30.47 3.56
C ARG A 35 50.98 -30.24 5.07
N SER A 36 50.16 -31.00 5.82
CA SER A 36 50.04 -32.46 5.96
C SER A 36 48.72 -32.82 6.69
N ALA A 37 47.95 -33.80 6.22
CA ALA A 37 47.79 -35.18 6.76
C ALA A 37 46.81 -35.34 7.94
N PHE A 38 45.67 -36.03 7.74
CA PHE A 38 45.38 -37.38 8.27
C PHE A 38 43.94 -37.87 7.93
N ALA A 39 43.83 -39.17 7.56
CA ALA A 39 42.69 -40.12 7.55
C ALA A 39 41.35 -39.69 6.87
N ARG A 40 40.89 -40.22 5.73
CA ARG A 40 40.53 -41.60 5.29
C ARG A 40 39.79 -42.45 6.35
N VAL A 41 38.48 -42.67 6.16
CA VAL A 41 37.81 -44.00 6.23
C VAL A 41 36.53 -44.03 5.36
N ARG A 42 36.58 -44.91 4.34
CA ARG A 42 35.59 -45.80 3.71
C ARG A 42 34.15 -45.35 3.35
N THR A 43 33.90 -45.44 2.04
CA THR A 43 32.71 -46.01 1.42
C THR A 43 32.58 -47.52 1.67
N VAL A 44 31.35 -48.00 1.87
CA VAL A 44 30.92 -49.38 1.57
C VAL A 44 29.55 -49.34 0.90
N ARG A 45 29.38 -50.27 -0.02
CA ARG A 45 28.42 -50.42 -1.11
C ARG A 45 27.39 -51.53 -0.77
N GLU A 46 26.16 -51.32 -1.24
CA GLU A 46 25.09 -52.26 -1.67
C GLU A 46 24.99 -53.70 -1.08
N HIS A 47 23.77 -54.14 -0.70
CA HIS A 47 22.94 -55.11 -1.48
C HIS A 47 21.74 -55.70 -0.69
N HIS A 48 20.60 -55.80 -1.39
CA HIS A 48 19.50 -56.81 -1.31
C HIS A 48 18.59 -56.84 -0.05
N LEU A 49 17.33 -57.31 -0.06
CA LEU A 49 16.23 -57.62 -1.01
C LEU A 49 15.00 -57.95 -0.12
N ALA A 50 13.79 -57.84 -0.69
CA ALA A 50 12.55 -58.57 -0.35
C ALA A 50 11.64 -58.11 0.83
N SER A 51 10.39 -57.77 0.42
CA SER A 51 9.07 -58.21 0.90
C SER A 51 8.84 -58.45 2.40
N ASP A 52 7.87 -57.74 3.01
CA ASP A 52 6.50 -58.27 3.20
C ASP A 52 5.57 -57.35 4.02
N ALA A 53 4.26 -57.55 3.76
CA ALA A 53 3.12 -57.34 4.65
C ALA A 53 2.74 -55.91 5.09
N ARG A 54 1.77 -55.33 4.38
CA ARG A 54 0.88 -54.27 4.88
C ARG A 54 -0.31 -54.90 5.62
N PRO A 55 -0.68 -54.44 6.83
CA PRO A 55 -2.01 -54.68 7.36
C PRO A 55 -3.00 -53.64 6.80
N ARG A 56 -4.16 -54.15 6.35
CA ARG A 56 -5.34 -53.36 5.96
C ARG A 56 -5.98 -52.78 7.22
N LEU A 57 -6.00 -51.45 7.35
CA LEU A 57 -6.85 -50.74 8.29
C LEU A 57 -8.13 -50.29 7.58
N ALA A 58 -9.27 -50.56 8.22
CA ALA A 58 -10.60 -50.16 7.78
C ALA A 58 -10.78 -48.63 7.77
N PRO A 59 -11.68 -48.08 6.94
CA PRO A 59 -11.90 -46.64 6.89
C PRO A 59 -12.72 -46.16 8.09
N PRO A 60 -12.39 -45.00 8.69
CA PRO A 60 -13.34 -44.32 9.58
C PRO A 60 -14.47 -43.73 8.74
N ALA A 61 -15.70 -44.02 9.16
CA ALA A 61 -16.91 -43.40 8.67
C ALA A 61 -17.02 -41.96 9.17
N GLY A 62 -17.45 -41.07 8.27
CA GLY A 62 -18.20 -39.87 8.62
C GLY A 62 -17.40 -38.69 9.18
N LEU A 63 -16.83 -37.89 8.28
CA LEU A 63 -16.70 -36.45 8.51
C LEU A 63 -17.38 -35.73 7.35
N GLY A 64 -18.39 -34.93 7.69
CA GLY A 64 -19.17 -34.15 6.75
C GLY A 64 -18.26 -33.24 5.93
N ARG A 65 -18.56 -33.13 4.64
CA ARG A 65 -18.06 -32.04 3.80
C ARG A 65 -18.64 -30.74 4.35
N GLU A 66 -17.85 -29.98 5.08
CA GLU A 66 -18.13 -28.56 5.29
C GLU A 66 -17.89 -27.84 3.96
N ASP A 67 -18.89 -27.05 3.56
CA ASP A 67 -18.88 -26.26 2.34
C ASP A 67 -17.85 -25.12 2.50
N PRO A 68 -16.89 -24.93 1.57
CA PRO A 68 -15.94 -23.82 1.62
C PRO A 68 -16.59 -22.41 1.57
N ARG A 69 -17.93 -22.33 1.48
CA ARG A 69 -18.71 -21.09 1.64
C ARG A 69 -18.88 -20.67 3.11
N ASP A 70 -18.78 -21.57 4.08
CA ASP A 70 -19.00 -21.23 5.49
C ASP A 70 -17.75 -20.61 6.15
N ALA A 71 -16.55 -20.91 5.66
CA ALA A 71 -15.30 -20.32 6.14
C ALA A 71 -15.14 -18.81 5.78
N LEU A 72 -15.91 -18.31 4.82
CA LEU A 72 -15.97 -16.88 4.46
C LEU A 72 -16.95 -16.09 5.34
N GLN A 73 -17.78 -16.77 6.14
CA GLN A 73 -18.86 -16.14 6.91
C GLN A 73 -18.47 -15.82 8.37
N GLU A 74 -17.34 -16.35 8.86
CA GLU A 74 -16.82 -16.08 10.22
C GLU A 74 -15.75 -14.96 10.31
N ALA A 75 -15.52 -14.21 9.22
CA ALA A 75 -14.86 -12.92 9.31
C ALA A 75 -15.83 -11.92 9.95
N VAL A 76 -15.73 -11.79 11.28
CA VAL A 76 -16.48 -10.87 12.12
C VAL A 76 -16.56 -9.47 11.48
N PRO A 77 -17.76 -8.88 11.28
CA PRO A 77 -17.89 -7.48 10.93
C PRO A 77 -17.56 -6.63 12.17
N GLY A 78 -16.29 -6.29 12.34
CA GLY A 78 -15.83 -5.73 13.61
C GLY A 78 -14.48 -5.03 13.57
N ALA A 79 -14.14 -4.33 12.48
CA ALA A 79 -13.11 -3.30 12.50
C ALA A 79 -13.40 -2.27 11.40
N GLY A 80 -13.61 -1.01 11.78
CA GLY A 80 -13.42 0.13 10.88
C GLY A 80 -14.62 0.75 10.14
N ALA A 81 -15.83 0.20 10.16
CA ALA A 81 -16.99 0.86 9.52
C ALA A 81 -17.55 2.00 10.39
N ARG A 82 -16.83 3.13 10.49
CA ARG A 82 -17.37 4.36 11.09
C ARG A 82 -18.16 5.16 10.05
N ARG A 83 -19.48 5.23 10.25
CA ARG A 83 -20.40 6.09 9.51
C ARG A 83 -19.98 7.55 9.61
N CYS A 84 -19.66 8.17 8.47
CA CYS A 84 -19.83 9.62 8.33
C CYS A 84 -21.34 9.90 8.18
N ILE A 85 -21.95 10.43 9.25
CA ILE A 85 -23.31 10.98 9.20
C ILE A 85 -23.21 12.33 8.49
N LEU A 86 -23.54 12.36 7.20
CA LEU A 86 -23.82 13.61 6.49
C LEU A 86 -25.28 13.99 6.74
N GLY A 87 -25.44 15.19 7.30
CA GLY A 87 -26.69 15.78 7.74
C GLY A 87 -27.75 15.85 6.66
N GLY A 88 -28.98 15.56 7.07
CA GLY A 88 -30.17 15.57 6.24
C GLY A 88 -30.59 16.96 5.80
N SER A 89 -30.99 17.05 4.53
CA SER A 89 -31.81 18.14 4.01
C SER A 89 -33.24 17.64 3.86
N ARG A 90 -34.13 18.13 4.71
CA ARG A 90 -35.58 18.06 4.53
C ARG A 90 -35.98 18.88 3.29
N GLY A 91 -36.64 18.27 2.31
CA GLY A 91 -37.43 18.94 1.27
C GLY A 91 -38.70 18.14 1.07
N LEU A 92 -39.85 18.58 1.60
CA LEU A 92 -40.82 19.52 1.00
C LEU A 92 -41.33 19.09 -0.37
N ARG A 93 -42.65 18.86 -0.40
CA ARG A 93 -43.47 18.31 -1.50
C ARG A 93 -43.51 19.24 -2.71
N PRO A 94 -43.73 18.71 -3.93
CA PRO A 94 -43.93 19.52 -5.12
C PRO A 94 -45.40 19.98 -5.22
N GLY A 95 -45.59 21.28 -5.43
CA GLY A 95 -46.84 21.91 -5.82
C GLY A 95 -46.64 22.69 -7.12
N GLU A 96 -47.53 22.42 -8.08
CA GLU A 96 -47.60 23.00 -9.42
C GLU A 96 -47.74 24.52 -9.43
N ARG A 97 -47.24 25.18 -10.49
CA ARG A 97 -47.98 26.24 -11.22
C ARG A 97 -47.32 26.62 -12.55
N ARG A 98 -48.16 26.64 -13.59
CA ARG A 98 -47.96 27.28 -14.91
C ARG A 98 -47.91 28.81 -14.79
N GLY A 99 -47.19 29.45 -15.71
CA GLY A 99 -47.32 30.89 -15.98
C GLY A 99 -46.45 31.34 -17.16
N GLN A 100 -47.08 31.86 -18.20
CA GLN A 100 -46.52 32.39 -19.44
C GLN A 100 -45.83 33.76 -19.24
N GLY A 101 -45.01 34.19 -20.21
CA GLY A 101 -44.93 35.62 -20.55
C GLY A 101 -43.54 36.22 -20.81
N GLN A 102 -43.25 36.36 -22.11
CA GLN A 102 -42.74 37.57 -22.80
C GLN A 102 -41.30 38.09 -22.63
N GLU A 103 -40.82 38.45 -23.83
CA GLU A 103 -39.63 39.18 -24.25
C GLU A 103 -39.38 40.50 -23.51
N ALA A 104 -38.10 40.88 -23.35
CA ALA A 104 -37.50 42.06 -24.01
C ALA A 104 -36.22 42.56 -23.31
N THR A 105 -35.20 42.80 -24.15
CA THR A 105 -34.21 43.89 -24.07
C THR A 105 -33.23 44.01 -22.89
N GLY A 106 -31.95 43.75 -23.20
CA GLY A 106 -30.86 44.73 -23.09
C GLY A 106 -30.44 45.24 -21.70
N ARG A 107 -29.25 44.83 -21.23
CA ARG A 107 -28.09 45.69 -20.86
C ARG A 107 -27.12 44.95 -19.94
N ARG A 108 -25.83 45.03 -20.31
CA ARG A 108 -24.63 45.21 -19.48
C ARG A 108 -24.48 44.43 -18.15
N ARG A 109 -23.34 43.72 -18.11
CA ARG A 109 -22.53 43.21 -16.99
C ARG A 109 -22.93 41.84 -16.44
N ASP A 110 -22.06 40.85 -16.64
CA ASP A 110 -21.68 39.98 -15.52
C ASP A 110 -20.30 39.32 -15.67
N HIS A 111 -19.24 39.99 -15.24
CA HIS A 111 -17.93 39.36 -14.97
C HIS A 111 -17.82 38.90 -13.50
N ARG A 112 -18.93 38.83 -12.75
CA ARG A 112 -18.93 38.44 -11.33
C ARG A 112 -19.22 36.96 -11.08
N PHE A 113 -19.71 36.22 -12.07
CA PHE A 113 -20.09 34.81 -11.90
C PHE A 113 -18.95 33.79 -11.95
N VAL A 114 -17.75 34.16 -12.41
CA VAL A 114 -16.61 33.23 -12.48
C VAL A 114 -15.85 33.12 -11.14
N ARG A 115 -15.84 34.19 -10.32
CA ARG A 115 -15.10 34.20 -9.04
C ARG A 115 -15.73 33.36 -7.92
N GLY A 116 -17.05 33.25 -7.87
CA GLY A 116 -17.74 32.49 -6.81
C GLY A 116 -17.59 30.98 -6.96
N ARG A 117 -17.55 30.48 -8.20
CA ARG A 117 -17.44 29.03 -8.48
C ARG A 117 -16.03 28.51 -8.23
N SER A 118 -14.99 29.26 -8.61
CA SER A 118 -13.60 28.88 -8.34
C SER A 118 -13.25 28.97 -6.85
N GLN A 119 -13.75 29.97 -6.12
CA GLN A 119 -13.58 30.03 -4.66
C GLN A 119 -14.28 28.87 -3.94
N GLY A 120 -15.49 28.48 -4.40
CA GLY A 120 -16.20 27.31 -3.87
C GLY A 120 -15.42 26.00 -4.05
N LEU A 121 -14.85 25.76 -5.23
CA LEU A 121 -14.04 24.55 -5.52
C LEU A 121 -12.71 24.53 -4.75
N VAL A 122 -12.03 25.67 -4.65
CA VAL A 122 -10.81 25.77 -3.82
C VAL A 122 -11.12 25.49 -2.34
N SER A 123 -12.29 25.90 -1.84
CA SER A 123 -12.72 25.61 -0.48
C SER A 123 -13.10 24.14 -0.26
N SER A 124 -13.66 23.46 -1.27
CA SER A 124 -13.99 22.03 -1.18
C SER A 124 -12.73 21.16 -1.23
N ALA A 125 -11.78 21.46 -2.12
CA ALA A 125 -10.49 20.77 -2.22
C ALA A 125 -9.68 20.89 -0.93
N ARG A 126 -9.60 22.09 -0.35
CA ARG A 126 -8.86 22.31 0.91
C ARG A 126 -9.44 21.50 2.05
N ARG A 127 -10.77 21.48 2.21
CA ARG A 127 -11.44 20.69 3.24
C ARG A 127 -11.20 19.19 3.05
N ALA A 128 -11.40 18.69 1.82
CA ALA A 128 -11.16 17.29 1.49
C ALA A 128 -9.70 16.89 1.75
N ALA A 129 -8.73 17.76 1.43
CA ALA A 129 -7.34 17.54 1.75
C ALA A 129 -7.08 17.53 3.27
N ALA A 130 -7.67 18.47 4.02
CA ALA A 130 -7.56 18.49 5.48
C ALA A 130 -8.09 17.20 6.12
N GLU A 131 -9.21 16.68 5.61
CA GLU A 131 -9.79 15.39 6.03
C GLU A 131 -8.87 14.21 5.67
N ALA A 132 -8.31 14.19 4.47
CA ALA A 132 -7.39 13.13 4.02
C ALA A 132 -6.10 13.11 4.85
N TRP A 133 -5.47 14.26 5.11
CA TRP A 133 -4.28 14.34 5.96
C TRP A 133 -4.57 14.00 7.42
N ALA A 134 -5.75 14.38 7.92
CA ALA A 134 -6.19 13.98 9.26
C ALA A 134 -6.41 12.46 9.36
N PHE A 135 -6.94 11.85 8.30
CA PHE A 135 -7.07 10.41 8.20
C PHE A 135 -5.70 9.72 8.17
N ARG A 136 -4.78 10.16 7.31
CA ARG A 136 -3.40 9.64 7.27
C ARG A 136 -2.75 9.70 8.64
N ALA A 137 -2.82 10.83 9.34
CA ALA A 137 -2.24 10.96 10.69
C ALA A 137 -2.72 9.88 11.68
N ARG A 138 -3.99 9.45 11.58
CA ARG A 138 -4.51 8.35 12.43
C ARG A 138 -4.04 6.98 11.95
N VAL A 139 -3.93 6.79 10.64
CA VAL A 139 -3.38 5.57 10.05
C VAL A 139 -1.91 5.40 10.44
N GLU A 140 -1.10 6.45 10.37
CA GLU A 140 0.31 6.39 10.79
C GLU A 140 0.43 6.08 12.29
N GLN A 141 -0.44 6.66 13.12
CA GLN A 141 -0.46 6.35 14.55
C GLN A 141 -0.76 4.86 14.80
N GLU A 142 -1.75 4.32 14.08
CA GLU A 142 -2.11 2.91 14.15
C GLU A 142 -0.97 2.01 13.63
N ALA A 143 -0.28 2.42 12.55
CA ALA A 143 0.87 1.72 12.01
C ALA A 143 2.04 1.67 13.02
N ALA A 144 2.34 2.78 13.70
CA ALA A 144 3.37 2.83 14.74
C ALA A 144 3.11 1.80 15.86
N LEU A 145 1.88 1.80 16.39
CA LEU A 145 1.47 0.87 17.45
C LEU A 145 1.50 -0.59 16.98
N ARG A 146 1.11 -0.84 15.72
CA ARG A 146 1.17 -2.17 15.11
C ARG A 146 2.61 -2.66 15.00
N PHE A 147 3.53 -1.81 14.55
CA PHE A 147 4.94 -2.17 14.41
C PHE A 147 5.60 -2.46 15.77
N ASP A 148 5.32 -1.67 16.81
CA ASP A 148 5.82 -1.96 18.16
C ASP A 148 5.35 -3.34 18.64
N ARG A 149 4.05 -3.62 18.53
CA ARG A 149 3.49 -4.92 18.92
C ARG A 149 4.06 -6.08 18.11
N LEU A 150 4.15 -5.94 16.78
CA LEU A 150 4.69 -7.00 15.92
C LEU A 150 6.17 -7.25 16.18
N ALA A 151 6.94 -6.22 16.55
CA ALA A 151 8.33 -6.39 16.92
C ALA A 151 8.49 -7.32 18.14
N GLU A 152 7.63 -7.17 19.14
CA GLU A 152 7.62 -8.03 20.34
C GLU A 152 7.23 -9.46 19.98
N VAL A 153 6.14 -9.63 19.23
CA VAL A 153 5.62 -10.95 18.82
C VAL A 153 6.66 -11.70 17.98
N VAL A 154 7.24 -11.08 16.95
CA VAL A 154 8.26 -11.73 16.10
C VAL A 154 9.52 -12.08 16.91
N ALA A 155 9.96 -11.22 17.83
CA ALA A 155 11.12 -11.49 18.66
C ALA A 155 10.93 -12.70 19.60
N SER A 156 9.68 -13.01 19.97
CA SER A 156 9.39 -14.13 20.87
C SER A 156 9.64 -15.51 20.24
N PHE A 157 9.51 -15.63 18.91
CA PHE A 157 9.67 -16.90 18.19
C PHE A 157 10.83 -16.91 17.17
N ASP A 158 11.38 -15.75 16.80
CA ASP A 158 12.57 -15.61 15.93
C ASP A 158 13.52 -14.52 16.49
N PRO A 159 14.16 -14.77 17.65
CA PRO A 159 14.99 -13.77 18.34
C PRO A 159 16.24 -13.36 17.55
N ASP A 160 16.74 -14.21 16.66
CA ASP A 160 17.89 -13.91 15.80
C ASP A 160 17.52 -13.12 14.54
N SER A 161 16.22 -12.85 14.34
CA SER A 161 15.74 -12.06 13.21
C SER A 161 16.18 -10.60 13.33
N PRO A 162 16.61 -9.96 12.22
CA PRO A 162 16.79 -8.51 12.21
C PRO A 162 15.45 -7.75 12.17
N VAL A 163 14.34 -8.45 11.86
CA VAL A 163 13.02 -7.84 11.61
C VAL A 163 12.46 -7.08 12.81
N PRO A 164 12.49 -7.59 14.06
CA PRO A 164 12.06 -6.82 15.23
C PRO A 164 12.75 -5.47 15.38
N ALA A 165 14.06 -5.40 15.10
CA ALA A 165 14.79 -4.14 15.15
C ALA A 165 14.41 -3.19 14.02
N MET A 166 14.05 -3.71 12.85
CA MET A 166 13.52 -2.92 11.74
C MET A 166 12.11 -2.40 12.04
N MET A 167 11.23 -3.23 12.63
CA MET A 167 9.88 -2.84 13.02
C MET A 167 9.88 -1.73 14.08
N ARG A 168 10.75 -1.80 15.09
CA ARG A 168 10.88 -0.70 16.07
C ARG A 168 11.31 0.62 15.43
N ARG A 169 12.20 0.56 14.41
CA ARG A 169 12.55 1.76 13.63
C ARG A 169 11.37 2.26 12.82
N ALA A 170 10.65 1.38 12.13
CA ALA A 170 9.43 1.74 11.42
C ALA A 170 8.40 2.39 12.36
N ALA A 171 8.24 1.89 13.59
CA ALA A 171 7.37 2.52 14.58
C ALA A 171 7.81 3.95 14.94
N ASP A 172 9.11 4.22 15.05
CA ASP A 172 9.63 5.57 15.23
C ASP A 172 9.41 6.46 14.01
N ASP A 173 9.51 5.88 12.81
CA ASP A 173 9.27 6.56 11.53
C ASP A 173 7.79 6.96 11.43
N GLU A 174 6.87 6.05 11.74
CA GLU A 174 5.43 6.32 11.73
C GLU A 174 4.97 7.32 12.79
N ARG A 175 5.63 7.37 13.96
CA ARG A 175 5.40 8.44 14.94
C ARG A 175 5.75 9.81 14.35
N ARG A 176 6.83 9.92 13.58
CA ARG A 176 7.18 11.18 12.89
C ARG A 176 6.19 11.48 11.77
N HIS A 177 5.78 10.49 10.98
CA HIS A 177 4.77 10.66 9.93
C HIS A 177 3.45 11.17 10.49
N THR A 178 3.00 10.59 11.60
CA THR A 178 1.82 11.02 12.37
C THR A 178 1.86 12.53 12.65
N GLU A 179 2.98 13.03 13.18
CA GLU A 179 3.13 14.46 13.50
C GLU A 179 3.14 15.35 12.27
N LEU A 180 3.80 14.92 11.18
CA LEU A 180 3.82 15.65 9.91
C LEU A 180 2.40 15.75 9.31
N CYS A 181 1.70 14.63 9.23
CA CYS A 181 0.33 14.55 8.72
C CYS A 181 -0.65 15.39 9.57
N ALA A 182 -0.57 15.28 10.90
CA ALA A 182 -1.43 16.05 11.81
C ALA A 182 -1.20 17.56 11.70
N ARG A 183 0.05 17.99 11.55
CA ARG A 183 0.42 19.40 11.37
C ARG A 183 -0.12 19.96 10.05
N LEU A 184 0.02 19.21 8.97
CA LEU A 184 -0.48 19.60 7.66
C LEU A 184 -2.02 19.66 7.65
N ALA A 185 -2.69 18.67 8.24
CA ALA A 185 -4.14 18.67 8.44
C ALA A 185 -4.62 19.91 9.22
N GLY A 186 -3.93 20.25 10.32
CA GLY A 186 -4.22 21.44 11.12
C GLY A 186 -4.09 22.75 10.33
N ARG A 187 -3.02 22.89 9.53
CA ARG A 187 -2.82 24.05 8.64
C ARG A 187 -3.91 24.17 7.58
N LEU A 188 -4.42 23.04 7.09
CA LEU A 188 -5.51 23.00 6.13
C LEU A 188 -6.90 23.24 6.76
N GLY A 189 -7.00 23.24 8.09
CA GLY A 189 -8.20 23.58 8.85
C GLY A 189 -8.85 22.43 9.60
N ASN A 190 -8.17 21.29 9.75
CA ASN A 190 -8.66 20.11 10.47
C ASN A 190 -7.63 19.61 11.51
N PRO A 191 -7.54 20.26 12.68
CA PRO A 191 -6.62 19.82 13.73
C PRO A 191 -6.97 18.41 14.21
N VAL A 192 -5.95 17.55 14.30
CA VAL A 192 -6.10 16.15 14.73
C VAL A 192 -5.79 16.04 16.21
N VAL A 193 -6.69 15.41 16.97
CA VAL A 193 -6.41 14.95 18.32
C VAL A 193 -6.04 13.47 18.23
N LEU A 194 -4.79 13.17 18.60
CA LEU A 194 -4.25 11.82 18.61
C LEU A 194 -4.49 11.18 19.96
N ASP A 195 -4.92 9.92 19.95
CA ASP A 195 -5.16 9.16 21.17
C ASP A 195 -3.85 8.48 21.59
N ARG A 196 -3.23 8.99 22.67
CA ARG A 196 -1.95 8.46 23.16
C ARG A 196 -2.08 7.09 23.81
N ASP A 197 -3.29 6.72 24.22
CA ASP A 197 -3.59 5.48 24.92
C ASP A 197 -4.29 4.48 23.98
N ALA A 198 -4.32 4.77 22.68
CA ALA A 198 -4.90 3.89 21.68
C ALA A 198 -4.21 2.52 21.71
N ALA A 199 -5.01 1.47 21.77
CA ALA A 199 -4.56 0.10 21.56
C ALA A 199 -4.92 -0.34 20.14
N VAL A 200 -3.98 -1.01 19.46
CA VAL A 200 -4.23 -1.63 18.16
C VAL A 200 -4.60 -3.09 18.35
N ALA A 201 -5.80 -3.44 17.88
CA ALA A 201 -6.24 -4.83 17.82
C ALA A 201 -5.48 -5.59 16.72
N ALA A 202 -5.21 -6.86 16.99
CA ALA A 202 -4.76 -7.79 15.96
C ALA A 202 -5.81 -7.86 14.84
N ILE A 203 -5.36 -7.74 13.59
CA ILE A 203 -6.24 -7.85 12.40
C ILE A 203 -6.26 -9.27 11.82
N ALA A 204 -5.37 -10.15 12.28
CA ALA A 204 -5.33 -11.53 11.84
C ALA A 204 -6.58 -12.32 12.30
N PRO A 205 -7.05 -13.29 11.50
CA PRO A 205 -8.07 -14.23 11.94
C PRO A 205 -7.68 -14.94 13.25
N ARG A 206 -8.62 -15.01 14.20
CA ARG A 206 -8.39 -15.62 15.52
C ARG A 206 -8.07 -17.12 15.49
N SER A 207 -8.35 -17.78 14.37
CA SER A 207 -8.06 -19.19 14.15
C SER A 207 -6.58 -19.48 13.85
N LEU A 208 -5.79 -18.45 13.55
CA LEU A 208 -4.36 -18.61 13.29
C LEU A 208 -3.58 -18.72 14.61
N ASP A 209 -2.55 -19.57 14.61
CA ASP A 209 -1.53 -19.53 15.65
C ASP A 209 -0.75 -18.21 15.61
N GLU A 210 -0.03 -17.90 16.68
CA GLU A 210 0.66 -16.62 16.87
C GLU A 210 1.63 -16.27 15.74
N ARG A 211 2.41 -17.24 15.26
CA ARG A 211 3.39 -17.02 14.18
C ARG A 211 2.69 -16.75 12.85
N LYS A 212 1.64 -17.51 12.51
CA LYS A 212 0.84 -17.29 11.31
C LYS A 212 0.07 -15.98 11.36
N ALA A 213 -0.44 -15.61 12.53
CA ALA A 213 -1.11 -14.33 12.74
C ALA A 213 -0.13 -13.16 12.56
N ALA A 214 1.09 -13.24 13.12
CA ALA A 214 2.12 -12.24 12.90
C ALA A 214 2.49 -12.11 11.42
N LEU A 215 2.69 -13.24 10.72
CA LEU A 215 2.99 -13.23 9.28
C LEU A 215 1.84 -12.64 8.45
N TYR A 216 0.58 -12.97 8.77
CA TYR A 216 -0.60 -12.35 8.14
C TYR A 216 -0.53 -10.82 8.26
N GLU A 217 -0.26 -10.31 9.45
CA GLU A 217 -0.24 -8.87 9.70
C GLU A 217 0.94 -8.16 9.05
N VAL A 218 2.12 -8.80 9.00
CA VAL A 218 3.27 -8.27 8.26
C VAL A 218 2.97 -8.20 6.77
N VAL A 219 2.35 -9.22 6.19
CA VAL A 219 1.99 -9.21 4.76
C VAL A 219 0.93 -8.14 4.48
N ALA A 220 -0.10 -8.04 5.34
CA ALA A 220 -1.13 -7.01 5.19
C ALA A 220 -0.54 -5.60 5.28
N ALA A 221 0.18 -5.28 6.36
CA ALA A 221 0.72 -3.94 6.57
C ALA A 221 1.86 -3.63 5.60
N CYS A 222 2.89 -4.46 5.51
CA CYS A 222 4.13 -4.11 4.80
C CYS A 222 4.09 -4.48 3.31
N CYS A 223 3.69 -5.70 2.98
CA CYS A 223 3.73 -6.15 1.59
C CYS A 223 2.62 -5.51 0.75
N ILE A 224 1.44 -5.28 1.35
CA ILE A 224 0.28 -4.71 0.66
C ILE A 224 0.19 -3.21 0.93
N THR A 225 -0.08 -2.80 2.17
CA THR A 225 -0.36 -1.39 2.49
C THR A 225 0.84 -0.48 2.23
N GLU A 226 2.05 -0.79 2.69
CA GLU A 226 3.21 0.10 2.44
C GLU A 226 3.67 0.11 0.99
N THR A 227 3.51 -0.99 0.26
CA THR A 227 3.76 -1.01 -1.18
C THR A 227 2.77 -0.11 -1.93
N GLU A 228 1.49 -0.11 -1.53
CA GLU A 228 0.47 0.80 -2.05
C GLU A 228 0.76 2.26 -1.68
N SER A 229 1.09 2.52 -0.42
CA SER A 229 1.48 3.84 0.07
C SER A 229 2.63 4.41 -0.75
N MET A 230 3.68 3.60 -0.99
CA MET A 230 4.80 3.97 -1.85
C MET A 230 4.41 4.32 -3.28
N ALA A 231 3.51 3.56 -3.90
CA ALA A 231 3.03 3.85 -5.25
C ALA A 231 2.22 5.15 -5.29
N THR A 232 1.40 5.39 -4.26
CA THR A 232 0.65 6.64 -4.07
C THR A 232 1.60 7.83 -3.90
N LEU A 233 2.59 7.74 -3.02
CA LEU A 233 3.59 8.78 -2.78
C LEU A 233 4.43 9.08 -4.02
N THR A 234 4.84 8.04 -4.76
CA THR A 234 5.57 8.19 -6.03
C THR A 234 4.74 8.95 -7.07
N THR A 235 3.45 8.61 -7.17
CA THR A 235 2.52 9.29 -8.08
C THR A 235 2.33 10.75 -7.71
N LEU A 236 2.21 11.04 -6.41
CA LEU A 236 2.11 12.41 -5.91
C LEU A 236 3.40 13.18 -6.23
N LEU A 237 4.57 12.67 -5.87
CA LEU A 237 5.86 13.34 -6.09
C LEU A 237 6.21 13.57 -7.57
N ALA A 238 5.57 12.86 -8.51
CA ALA A 238 5.70 13.09 -9.94
C ALA A 238 4.88 14.29 -10.46
N SER A 239 4.06 14.92 -9.62
CA SER A 239 3.19 16.05 -9.97
C SER A 239 3.68 17.37 -9.34
N GLU A 240 3.00 18.48 -9.62
CA GLU A 240 3.25 19.75 -8.93
C GLU A 240 2.44 19.84 -7.62
N GLN A 241 3.14 20.04 -6.50
CA GLN A 241 2.56 20.31 -5.18
C GLN A 241 2.98 21.67 -4.66
N ASP A 242 2.21 22.15 -3.68
CA ASP A 242 2.66 23.20 -2.79
C ASP A 242 3.99 22.78 -2.12
N PRO A 243 4.97 23.70 -1.95
CA PRO A 243 6.30 23.36 -1.44
C PRO A 243 6.28 22.60 -0.11
N GLU A 244 5.44 23.04 0.84
CA GLU A 244 5.30 22.39 2.15
C GLU A 244 4.79 20.94 2.03
N VAL A 245 3.80 20.72 1.16
CA VAL A 245 3.24 19.38 0.92
C VAL A 245 4.31 18.46 0.33
N ARG A 246 5.10 18.97 -0.62
CA ARG A 246 6.22 18.22 -1.22
C ARG A 246 7.27 17.82 -0.18
N GLU A 247 7.60 18.71 0.77
CA GLU A 247 8.54 18.39 1.85
C GLU A 247 8.03 17.24 2.72
N VAL A 248 6.75 17.27 3.12
CA VAL A 248 6.12 16.20 3.90
C VAL A 248 6.11 14.88 3.11
N LEU A 249 5.67 14.91 1.85
CA LEU A 249 5.66 13.71 0.99
C LEU A 249 7.06 13.12 0.81
N HIS A 250 8.09 13.96 0.63
CA HIS A 250 9.47 13.49 0.54
C HIS A 250 9.97 12.86 1.83
N ALA A 251 9.65 13.44 2.98
CA ALA A 251 10.02 12.88 4.28
C ALA A 251 9.43 11.47 4.43
N ILE A 252 8.12 11.32 4.21
CA ILE A 252 7.41 10.04 4.32
C ILE A 252 7.96 9.02 3.31
N SER A 253 8.09 9.40 2.03
CA SER A 253 8.50 8.47 0.96
C SER A 253 9.87 7.81 1.14
N ARG A 254 10.77 8.39 1.94
CA ARG A 254 12.09 7.80 2.20
C ARG A 254 11.98 6.58 3.11
N ASP A 255 11.07 6.66 4.07
CA ASP A 255 10.92 5.67 5.13
C ASP A 255 10.03 4.52 4.61
N GLU A 256 8.98 4.82 3.84
CA GLU A 256 8.05 3.80 3.32
C GLU A 256 8.67 2.74 2.39
N VAL A 257 9.73 3.10 1.64
CA VAL A 257 10.49 2.13 0.84
C VAL A 257 11.09 1.05 1.75
N VAL A 258 11.57 1.45 2.92
CA VAL A 258 12.18 0.55 3.89
C VAL A 258 11.12 -0.33 4.53
N HIS A 259 9.95 0.22 4.87
CA HIS A 259 8.85 -0.51 5.48
C HIS A 259 8.32 -1.62 4.55
N SER A 260 8.06 -1.28 3.28
CA SER A 260 7.64 -2.27 2.27
C SER A 260 8.70 -3.37 2.10
N ARG A 261 9.98 -3.00 1.94
CA ARG A 261 11.09 -3.96 1.78
C ARG A 261 11.26 -4.88 3.00
N MET A 262 11.04 -4.36 4.21
CA MET A 262 11.07 -5.15 5.44
C MET A 262 10.02 -6.27 5.39
N GLY A 263 8.79 -5.97 4.97
CA GLY A 263 7.73 -6.95 4.80
C GLY A 263 8.09 -8.06 3.83
N TRP A 264 8.56 -7.68 2.64
CA TRP A 264 8.98 -8.64 1.62
C TRP A 264 10.17 -9.50 2.07
N ALA A 265 11.12 -8.91 2.81
CA ALA A 265 12.25 -9.65 3.38
C ALA A 265 11.79 -10.66 4.46
N HIS A 266 10.83 -10.28 5.31
CA HIS A 266 10.26 -11.18 6.31
C HIS A 266 9.49 -12.32 5.64
N LEU A 267 8.62 -12.03 4.66
CA LEU A 267 7.90 -13.06 3.91
C LEU A 267 8.87 -14.03 3.20
N SER A 268 9.95 -13.51 2.60
CA SER A 268 10.98 -14.34 1.97
C SER A 268 11.69 -15.26 2.96
N ARG A 269 11.89 -14.83 4.20
CA ARG A 269 12.50 -15.65 5.26
C ARG A 269 11.53 -16.74 5.71
N GLU A 270 10.27 -16.38 5.96
CA GLU A 270 9.23 -17.32 6.36
C GLU A 270 8.93 -18.34 5.26
N SER A 271 8.98 -17.97 3.97
CA SER A 271 8.76 -18.92 2.87
C SER A 271 9.82 -20.02 2.78
N VAL A 272 11.00 -19.80 3.37
CA VAL A 272 12.06 -20.83 3.48
C VAL A 272 11.89 -21.67 4.75
N ALA A 273 11.41 -21.05 5.83
CA ALA A 273 11.35 -21.67 7.15
C ALA A 273 10.03 -22.40 7.45
N ALA A 274 8.94 -22.02 6.78
CA ALA A 274 7.58 -22.46 7.08
C ALA A 274 6.68 -22.49 5.83
N GLU A 275 5.52 -23.13 5.97
CA GLU A 275 4.48 -23.09 4.94
C GLU A 275 3.76 -21.74 4.96
N VAL A 276 3.82 -21.00 3.84
CA VAL A 276 3.17 -19.69 3.68
C VAL A 276 1.94 -19.72 2.78
N ALA A 277 1.64 -20.86 2.16
CA ALA A 277 0.51 -21.03 1.24
C ALA A 277 -0.85 -20.75 1.90
N PHE A 278 -0.95 -20.90 3.23
CA PHE A 278 -2.16 -20.58 4.00
C PHE A 278 -2.59 -19.11 3.87
N LEU A 279 -1.69 -18.21 3.48
CA LEU A 279 -2.00 -16.80 3.27
C LEU A 279 -2.89 -16.57 2.04
N GLY A 280 -2.81 -17.43 1.02
CA GLY A 280 -3.50 -17.23 -0.27
C GLY A 280 -5.00 -17.01 -0.11
N PRO A 281 -5.73 -17.94 0.55
CA PRO A 281 -7.16 -17.77 0.86
C PRO A 281 -7.49 -16.52 1.70
N LEU A 282 -6.52 -15.96 2.41
CA LEU A 282 -6.69 -14.82 3.33
C LEU A 282 -6.38 -13.46 2.68
N VAL A 283 -5.73 -13.43 1.51
CA VAL A 283 -5.41 -12.20 0.76
C VAL A 283 -6.63 -11.29 0.56
N PRO A 284 -7.84 -11.77 0.20
CA PRO A 284 -9.02 -10.90 0.08
C PRO A 284 -9.32 -10.10 1.35
N GLY A 285 -9.14 -10.69 2.53
CA GLY A 285 -9.34 -10.00 3.81
C GLY A 285 -8.31 -8.89 4.02
N MET A 286 -7.04 -9.13 3.66
CA MET A 286 -5.98 -8.12 3.75
C MET A 286 -6.25 -6.94 2.81
N LEU A 287 -6.67 -7.23 1.58
CA LEU A 287 -7.01 -6.21 0.58
C LEU A 287 -8.22 -5.39 1.01
N ALA A 288 -9.27 -6.04 1.54
CA ALA A 288 -10.44 -5.36 2.06
C ALA A 288 -10.09 -4.42 3.23
N GLY A 289 -9.15 -4.83 4.10
CA GLY A 289 -8.65 -3.98 5.19
C GLY A 289 -7.78 -2.81 4.74
N THR A 290 -7.20 -2.87 3.53
CA THR A 290 -6.33 -1.79 3.01
C THR A 290 -7.12 -0.63 2.39
N ILE A 291 -8.36 -0.86 1.96
CA ILE A 291 -9.10 0.11 1.16
C ILE A 291 -10.22 0.81 1.94
N ASP A 292 -10.44 2.09 1.61
CA ASP A 292 -11.67 2.78 2.00
C ASP A 292 -12.87 2.18 1.25
N ALA A 293 -14.03 2.05 1.92
CA ALA A 293 -15.27 1.56 1.33
C ALA A 293 -15.71 2.34 0.06
N GLY A 294 -15.22 3.58 -0.11
CA GLY A 294 -15.50 4.41 -1.27
C GLY A 294 -14.57 4.20 -2.48
N LEU A 295 -13.49 3.41 -2.39
CA LEU A 295 -12.47 3.33 -3.44
C LEU A 295 -13.04 2.96 -4.81
N PHE A 296 -14.00 2.03 -4.84
CA PHE A 296 -14.67 1.57 -6.06
C PHE A 296 -16.01 2.27 -6.35
N GLY A 297 -16.38 3.28 -5.55
CA GLY A 297 -17.59 4.08 -5.74
C GLY A 297 -17.48 5.13 -6.86
N ALA A 298 -18.55 5.90 -7.10
CA ALA A 298 -18.47 7.04 -8.00
C ALA A 298 -17.68 8.20 -7.37
N PRO A 299 -16.85 8.93 -8.14
CA PRO A 299 -16.19 10.13 -7.62
C PRO A 299 -17.22 11.21 -7.26
N PRO A 300 -16.94 12.08 -6.27
CA PRO A 300 -17.80 13.21 -5.95
C PRO A 300 -17.98 14.14 -7.17
N ALA A 301 -19.20 14.62 -7.40
CA ALA A 301 -19.51 15.47 -8.56
C ALA A 301 -18.81 16.84 -8.53
N ASP A 302 -18.42 17.30 -7.33
CA ASP A 302 -17.74 18.57 -7.06
C ASP A 302 -16.25 18.38 -6.69
N GLU A 303 -15.67 17.22 -7.00
CA GLU A 303 -14.24 16.98 -6.84
C GLU A 303 -13.45 17.99 -7.69
N ASP A 304 -12.39 18.57 -7.10
CA ASP A 304 -11.38 19.36 -7.80
C ASP A 304 -10.06 18.56 -7.81
N PRO A 305 -9.83 17.71 -8.82
CA PRO A 305 -8.66 16.84 -8.86
C PRO A 305 -7.33 17.60 -8.83
N GLU A 306 -7.28 18.80 -9.42
CA GLU A 306 -6.06 19.61 -9.49
C GLU A 306 -5.79 20.32 -8.17
N GLY A 307 -6.83 20.83 -7.50
CA GLY A 307 -6.74 21.33 -6.14
C GLY A 307 -6.29 20.26 -5.14
N LEU A 308 -6.86 19.05 -5.21
CA LEU A 308 -6.45 17.92 -4.38
C LEU A 308 -4.99 17.52 -4.61
N LEU A 309 -4.58 17.42 -5.88
CA LEU A 309 -3.24 16.99 -6.25
C LEU A 309 -2.17 17.95 -5.73
N ARG A 310 -2.39 19.26 -5.86
CA ARG A 310 -1.49 20.29 -5.31
C ARG A 310 -1.36 20.21 -3.79
N LEU A 311 -2.43 19.77 -3.12
CA LEU A 311 -2.50 19.55 -1.67
C LEU A 311 -2.09 18.13 -1.25
N GLY A 312 -1.51 17.32 -2.15
CA GLY A 312 -0.94 16.01 -1.82
C GLY A 312 -1.97 14.89 -1.69
N VAL A 313 -3.12 15.03 -2.35
CA VAL A 313 -4.21 14.06 -2.33
C VAL A 313 -4.55 13.66 -3.76
N LEU A 314 -4.59 12.34 -4.02
CA LEU A 314 -5.06 11.83 -5.30
C LEU A 314 -6.57 11.94 -5.37
N SER A 315 -7.10 12.30 -6.55
CA SER A 315 -8.52 12.11 -6.85
C SER A 315 -8.89 10.63 -6.75
N LEU A 316 -10.17 10.33 -6.52
CA LEU A 316 -10.61 8.94 -6.36
C LEU A 316 -10.23 8.05 -7.55
N SER A 317 -10.37 8.57 -8.77
CA SER A 317 -10.00 7.86 -10.00
C SER A 317 -8.50 7.56 -10.08
N LYS A 318 -7.64 8.52 -9.66
CA LYS A 318 -6.19 8.29 -9.62
C LYS A 318 -5.81 7.31 -8.51
N LYS A 319 -6.39 7.43 -7.31
CA LYS A 319 -6.17 6.49 -6.20
C LYS A 319 -6.52 5.06 -6.62
N ARG A 320 -7.66 4.87 -7.29
CA ARG A 320 -8.06 3.57 -7.84
C ARG A 320 -7.07 3.03 -8.86
N ALA A 321 -6.63 3.86 -9.81
CA ALA A 321 -5.68 3.44 -10.83
C ALA A 321 -4.33 3.02 -10.22
N VAL A 322 -3.82 3.78 -9.25
CA VAL A 322 -2.59 3.45 -8.51
C VAL A 322 -2.76 2.15 -7.74
N PHE A 323 -3.86 1.99 -7.00
CA PHE A 323 -4.15 0.77 -6.25
C PHE A 323 -4.15 -0.47 -7.15
N LEU A 324 -4.95 -0.44 -8.22
CA LEU A 324 -5.06 -1.56 -9.17
C LEU A 324 -3.72 -1.86 -9.84
N GLY A 325 -3.00 -0.85 -10.30
CA GLY A 325 -1.69 -1.00 -10.92
C GLY A 325 -0.67 -1.62 -9.96
N THR A 326 -0.67 -1.19 -8.69
CA THR A 326 0.25 -1.70 -7.67
C THR A 326 0.00 -3.16 -7.34
N LEU A 327 -1.27 -3.55 -7.23
CA LEU A 327 -1.63 -4.94 -6.99
C LEU A 327 -1.16 -5.85 -8.13
N GLU A 328 -1.47 -5.47 -9.37
CA GLU A 328 -1.15 -6.25 -10.56
C GLU A 328 0.36 -6.33 -10.86
N GLN A 329 1.08 -5.24 -10.65
CA GLN A 329 2.48 -5.13 -11.08
C GLN A 329 3.49 -5.49 -9.99
N VAL A 330 3.10 -5.41 -8.71
CA VAL A 330 4.04 -5.58 -7.59
C VAL A 330 3.54 -6.60 -6.59
N VAL A 331 2.35 -6.40 -6.01
CA VAL A 331 1.89 -7.22 -4.88
C VAL A 331 1.63 -8.66 -5.31
N PHE A 332 0.79 -8.90 -6.32
CA PHE A 332 0.47 -10.27 -6.73
C PHE A 332 1.69 -11.04 -7.26
N PRO A 333 2.55 -10.48 -8.14
CA PRO A 333 3.79 -11.15 -8.52
C PRO A 333 4.74 -11.40 -7.35
N GLY A 334 4.79 -10.48 -6.37
CA GLY A 334 5.59 -10.64 -5.15
C GLY A 334 5.09 -11.79 -4.27
N LEU A 335 3.78 -11.89 -4.06
CA LEU A 335 3.16 -12.99 -3.33
C LEU A 335 3.42 -14.34 -4.01
N GLU A 336 3.19 -14.41 -5.33
CA GLU A 336 3.42 -15.62 -6.13
C GLU A 336 4.89 -16.07 -6.05
N LYS A 337 5.83 -15.13 -6.16
CA LYS A 337 7.27 -15.41 -6.04
C LYS A 337 7.63 -16.12 -4.73
N PHE A 338 6.92 -15.84 -3.65
CA PHE A 338 7.17 -16.44 -2.33
C PHE A 338 6.20 -17.56 -1.98
N GLY A 339 5.47 -18.11 -2.97
CA GLY A 339 4.62 -19.29 -2.77
C GLY A 339 3.24 -19.01 -2.17
N VAL A 340 2.79 -17.75 -2.20
CA VAL A 340 1.43 -17.37 -1.83
C VAL A 340 0.59 -17.23 -3.09
N ASP A 341 -0.46 -18.04 -3.25
CA ASP A 341 -1.36 -17.97 -4.39
C ASP A 341 -2.15 -16.63 -4.39
N PRO A 342 -1.94 -15.73 -5.38
CA PRO A 342 -2.62 -14.45 -5.43
C PRO A 342 -4.03 -14.54 -6.03
N GLU A 343 -4.42 -15.68 -6.61
CA GLU A 343 -5.65 -15.84 -7.37
C GLU A 343 -6.93 -15.53 -6.57
N PRO A 344 -7.07 -15.89 -5.27
CA PRO A 344 -8.17 -15.41 -4.45
C PRO A 344 -8.27 -13.87 -4.39
N GLY A 345 -7.13 -13.18 -4.29
CA GLY A 345 -7.05 -11.73 -4.31
C GLY A 345 -7.46 -11.13 -5.67
N ARG A 346 -7.04 -11.75 -6.78
CA ARG A 346 -7.43 -11.34 -8.14
C ARG A 346 -8.94 -11.44 -8.36
N ARG A 347 -9.57 -12.54 -7.94
CA ARG A 347 -11.03 -12.71 -8.01
C ARG A 347 -11.78 -11.68 -7.17
N TRP A 348 -11.29 -11.42 -5.96
CA TRP A 348 -11.84 -10.37 -5.11
C TRP A 348 -11.76 -9.01 -5.81
N LEU A 349 -10.62 -8.69 -6.41
CA LEU A 349 -10.41 -7.42 -7.12
C LEU A 349 -11.34 -7.24 -8.31
N ALA A 350 -11.50 -8.30 -9.12
CA ALA A 350 -12.43 -8.30 -10.26
C ALA A 350 -13.87 -8.04 -9.79
N HIS A 351 -14.29 -8.66 -8.69
CA HIS A 351 -15.59 -8.42 -8.12
C HIS A 351 -15.75 -7.00 -7.56
N ALA A 352 -14.78 -6.52 -6.78
CA ALA A 352 -14.82 -5.20 -6.14
C ALA A 352 -14.79 -4.05 -7.15
N ALA A 353 -14.03 -4.20 -8.25
CA ALA A 353 -13.94 -3.22 -9.33
C ALA A 353 -15.11 -3.26 -10.33
N GLY A 354 -16.06 -4.21 -10.18
CA GLY A 354 -17.14 -4.39 -11.14
C GLY A 354 -16.67 -4.90 -12.51
N LEU A 355 -15.48 -5.50 -12.58
CA LEU A 355 -14.93 -6.13 -13.78
C LEU A 355 -15.48 -7.56 -13.87
N ARG A 356 -16.75 -7.68 -14.29
CA ARG A 356 -17.36 -8.97 -14.67
C ARG A 356 -17.89 -8.93 -16.08
#